data_AF-A0ABD5RBR9-F1
#
_entry.id   AF-A0ABD5RBR9-F1
#
_cell.length_a   1.000
_cell.length_b   1.000
_cell.length_c   1.000
_cell.angle_alpha   90.00
_cell.angle_beta   90.00
_cell.angle_gamma   90.00
#
_symmetry.space_group_name_H-M   'P 1'
#
loop_
_entity.id
_entity.type
_entity.pdbx_description
1 polymer ?
#
loop_
_entity_poly.entity_id
_entity_poly.type
_entity_poly.pdbx_seq_one_letter_code
_entity_poly.pdbx_strand_id
1 'polypeptide(L)'
;MTRVIHTGDTHIGYQQYHSPERRQDFLDAFEAVVADAIDDDVDAVIHAGDLFHDRRPDLQDLLGTLAALRTLADADIPFLAVVGNHESTRGGQWLDLFENLGLATRLGAGPYRLGDVAVYGLDHVPQSRRDDLAYDFEPHDAAHAVLVSHGLFTPFVHGNWDTETVLAESNVDFDALLLGDNHTPDTAEVAGTWVTYCGSTERASASERDERGYNIVEFGDDVDISRRSLDDYTRDFAFVSVDLGEGEGIERVRERVRQFDLDDAVAIVEITGEGEPVTPASVEEYAAEAGALIARVTDRREIEEGETDIDVSFADPDDAVRERVREMGLSTAARDVDETVRASKVADSNVRQEVETRVTDLLDSDDEAFSPAEVSETAAHEDESNPAAPANATDATDAADETDVEAEADAGETDEPAASTEPADDLAGDGPETAETADTDDASSSDTETAVDTADADTDGTETADDTPDTDADSTETADDTIDTDTDGTETADDTTDTDADSTDDTDSQVSMEDFL
;
A
#
# COMPACT_ATOMS: atom_id res chain seq x y z
N MET A 1 1.18 -28.89 19.72
CA MET A 1 0.57 -27.57 19.88
C MET A 1 1.49 -26.60 19.19
N THR A 2 1.03 -26.01 18.11
CA THR A 2 1.78 -25.02 17.31
C THR A 2 1.10 -23.67 17.51
N ARG A 3 1.87 -22.61 17.76
CA ARG A 3 1.37 -21.27 18.08
C ARG A 3 1.94 -20.27 17.10
N VAL A 4 1.09 -19.52 16.42
CA VAL A 4 1.51 -18.55 15.40
C VAL A 4 0.87 -17.19 15.64
N ILE A 5 1.55 -16.16 15.15
CA ILE A 5 0.94 -14.84 14.95
C ILE A 5 0.34 -14.79 13.54
N HIS A 6 -0.93 -14.45 13.43
CA HIS A 6 -1.59 -14.06 12.18
C HIS A 6 -1.73 -12.54 12.17
N THR A 7 -0.96 -11.92 11.27
CA THR A 7 -0.95 -10.48 10.98
C THR A 7 -1.15 -10.25 9.47
N GLY A 8 -1.28 -9.01 9.05
CA GLY A 8 -1.56 -8.62 7.67
C GLY A 8 -1.79 -7.11 7.59
N ASP A 9 -1.99 -6.59 6.38
CA ASP A 9 -2.43 -5.19 6.17
C ASP A 9 -1.55 -4.17 6.90
N THR A 10 -0.23 -4.43 6.89
CA THR A 10 0.78 -3.65 7.61
C THR A 10 1.11 -2.34 6.88
N HIS A 11 0.97 -2.32 5.55
CA HIS A 11 1.14 -1.12 4.72
C HIS A 11 2.42 -0.30 5.02
N ILE A 12 3.56 -0.98 5.21
CA ILE A 12 4.85 -0.31 5.44
C ILE A 12 5.13 0.65 4.27
N GLY A 13 5.55 1.87 4.63
CA GLY A 13 5.76 2.97 3.70
C GLY A 13 4.58 3.93 3.55
N TYR A 14 3.38 3.61 4.09
CA TYR A 14 2.22 4.48 3.93
C TYR A 14 2.39 5.84 4.61
N GLN A 15 2.59 6.89 3.81
CA GLN A 15 2.73 8.26 4.30
C GLN A 15 1.36 8.92 4.53
N GLN A 16 0.60 8.38 5.48
CA GLN A 16 -0.73 8.87 5.83
C GLN A 16 -0.69 10.37 6.15
N TYR A 17 -1.64 11.14 5.59
CA TYR A 17 -1.71 12.60 5.69
C TYR A 17 -0.46 13.36 5.21
N HIS A 18 0.44 12.71 4.47
CA HIS A 18 1.76 13.19 4.05
C HIS A 18 2.78 13.39 5.19
N SER A 19 2.54 12.81 6.37
CA SER A 19 3.48 12.87 7.51
C SER A 19 4.55 11.78 7.42
N PRO A 20 5.85 12.14 7.47
CA PRO A 20 6.94 11.17 7.64
C PRO A 20 6.85 10.38 8.95
N GLU A 21 6.31 10.99 10.00
CA GLU A 21 6.09 10.35 11.31
C GLU A 21 5.05 9.23 11.19
N ARG A 22 3.89 9.50 10.56
CA ARG A 22 2.90 8.44 10.28
C ARG A 22 3.44 7.29 9.47
N ARG A 23 4.36 7.55 8.52
CA ARG A 23 5.03 6.48 7.76
C ARG A 23 5.93 5.61 8.64
N GLN A 24 6.58 6.19 9.65
CA GLN A 24 7.35 5.43 10.62
C GLN A 24 6.43 4.59 11.52
N ASP A 25 5.25 5.10 11.91
CA ASP A 25 4.31 4.36 12.76
C ASP A 25 3.88 3.00 12.17
N PHE A 26 3.70 2.89 10.85
CA PHE A 26 3.41 1.60 10.19
C PHE A 26 4.56 0.60 10.29
N LEU A 27 5.81 1.08 10.30
CA LEU A 27 6.99 0.23 10.53
C LEU A 27 7.15 -0.11 12.02
N ASP A 28 6.97 0.86 12.92
CA ASP A 28 7.07 0.67 14.37
C ASP A 28 6.01 -0.33 14.87
N ALA A 29 4.78 -0.27 14.33
CA ALA A 29 3.73 -1.25 14.61
C ALA A 29 4.10 -2.66 14.12
N PHE A 30 4.79 -2.81 12.99
CA PHE A 30 5.30 -4.10 12.53
C PHE A 30 6.46 -4.61 13.39
N GLU A 31 7.39 -3.72 13.78
CA GLU A 31 8.49 -4.06 14.69
C GLU A 31 7.97 -4.47 16.08
N ALA A 32 6.83 -3.91 16.53
CA ALA A 32 6.13 -4.37 17.74
C ALA A 32 5.58 -5.80 17.59
N VAL A 33 4.96 -6.15 16.45
CA VAL A 33 4.54 -7.55 16.18
C VAL A 33 5.73 -8.51 16.19
N VAL A 34 6.88 -8.08 15.64
CA VAL A 34 8.13 -8.87 15.65
C VAL A 34 8.71 -9.03 17.05
N ALA A 35 8.71 -7.97 17.86
CA ALA A 35 9.17 -8.03 19.25
C ALA A 35 8.27 -8.97 20.07
N ASP A 36 6.95 -8.83 19.93
CA ASP A 36 5.98 -9.69 20.59
C ASP A 36 6.16 -11.16 20.17
N ALA A 37 6.36 -11.45 18.88
CA ALA A 37 6.61 -12.82 18.39
C ALA A 37 7.75 -13.53 19.13
N ILE A 38 8.82 -12.78 19.42
CA ILE A 38 10.04 -13.27 20.07
C ILE A 38 9.83 -13.40 21.59
N ASP A 39 9.20 -12.41 22.23
CA ASP A 39 8.90 -12.45 23.67
C ASP A 39 7.87 -13.56 24.02
N ASP A 40 7.00 -13.92 23.06
CA ASP A 40 5.99 -14.96 23.18
C ASP A 40 6.45 -16.38 22.76
N ASP A 41 7.66 -16.54 22.22
CA ASP A 41 8.23 -17.81 21.71
C ASP A 41 7.30 -18.53 20.70
N VAL A 42 6.82 -17.81 19.68
CA VAL A 42 5.89 -18.35 18.68
C VAL A 42 6.60 -19.16 17.59
N ASP A 43 5.95 -20.21 17.09
CA ASP A 43 6.52 -21.10 16.06
C ASP A 43 6.64 -20.42 14.69
N ALA A 44 5.82 -19.40 14.38
CA ALA A 44 5.90 -18.61 13.15
C ALA A 44 5.16 -17.27 13.24
N VAL A 45 5.54 -16.33 12.37
CA VAL A 45 4.72 -15.17 11.99
C VAL A 45 4.15 -15.42 10.60
N ILE A 46 2.83 -15.36 10.48
CA ILE A 46 2.06 -15.51 9.24
C ILE A 46 1.50 -14.14 8.84
N HIS A 47 1.92 -13.63 7.68
CA HIS A 47 1.47 -12.35 7.12
C HIS A 47 0.52 -12.55 5.93
N ALA A 48 -0.75 -12.21 6.10
CA ALA A 48 -1.81 -12.43 5.13
C ALA A 48 -1.88 -11.38 4.00
N GLY A 49 -0.73 -10.96 3.46
CA GLY A 49 -0.61 -9.96 2.38
C GLY A 49 -0.68 -8.49 2.81
N ASP A 50 -0.35 -7.61 1.86
CA ASP A 50 -0.20 -6.15 1.99
C ASP A 50 0.82 -5.72 3.07
N LEU A 51 2.01 -6.32 2.97
CA LEU A 51 3.17 -5.91 3.78
C LEU A 51 3.60 -4.48 3.44
N PHE A 52 3.58 -4.10 2.16
CA PHE A 52 3.88 -2.74 1.70
C PHE A 52 2.63 -2.03 1.17
N HIS A 53 2.56 -0.72 1.39
CA HIS A 53 1.47 0.11 0.85
C HIS A 53 1.56 0.33 -0.66
N ASP A 54 2.77 0.34 -1.20
CA ASP A 54 3.05 0.68 -2.58
C ASP A 54 3.74 -0.48 -3.31
N ARG A 55 3.49 -0.59 -4.63
CA ARG A 55 4.20 -1.52 -5.52
C ARG A 55 5.70 -1.21 -5.66
N ARG A 56 6.12 -0.06 -5.17
CA ARG A 56 7.50 0.47 -5.18
C ARG A 56 7.77 1.17 -3.84
N PRO A 57 7.91 0.43 -2.73
CA PRO A 57 8.33 1.00 -1.46
C PRO A 57 9.71 1.65 -1.61
N ASP A 58 10.00 2.68 -0.83
CA ASP A 58 11.32 3.32 -0.91
C ASP A 58 12.37 2.48 -0.18
N LEU A 59 13.64 2.84 -0.38
CA LEU A 59 14.78 2.19 0.25
C LEU A 59 14.68 2.12 1.78
N GLN A 60 14.09 3.11 2.45
CA GLN A 60 13.96 3.10 3.91
C GLN A 60 12.99 2.02 4.42
N ASP A 61 11.86 1.83 3.74
CA ASP A 61 10.85 0.83 4.09
C ASP A 61 11.40 -0.59 3.88
N LEU A 62 12.11 -0.78 2.77
CA LEU A 62 12.81 -2.03 2.45
C LEU A 62 13.90 -2.36 3.47
N LEU A 63 14.66 -1.35 3.94
CA LEU A 63 15.71 -1.56 4.95
C LEU A 63 15.13 -1.81 6.35
N GLY A 64 14.03 -1.15 6.72
CA GLY A 64 13.30 -1.41 7.97
C GLY A 64 12.73 -2.83 8.00
N THR A 65 11.97 -3.20 6.96
CA THR A 65 11.44 -4.56 6.79
C THR A 65 12.55 -5.61 6.81
N LEU A 66 13.68 -5.35 6.15
CA LEU A 66 14.84 -6.23 6.17
C LEU A 66 15.46 -6.40 7.56
N ALA A 67 15.41 -5.37 8.42
CA ALA A 67 15.88 -5.43 9.80
C ALA A 67 14.89 -6.20 10.70
N ALA A 68 13.59 -5.94 10.56
CA ALA A 68 12.53 -6.66 11.26
C ALA A 68 12.57 -8.17 10.95
N LEU A 69 12.62 -8.56 9.66
CA LEU A 69 12.69 -9.97 9.24
C LEU A 69 14.00 -10.66 9.67
N ARG A 70 15.13 -9.93 9.72
CA ARG A 70 16.37 -10.46 10.31
C ARG A 70 16.25 -10.71 11.80
N THR A 71 15.50 -9.88 12.52
CA THR A 71 15.30 -10.03 13.96
C THR A 71 14.48 -11.29 14.26
N LEU A 72 13.47 -11.61 13.44
CA LEU A 72 12.78 -12.92 13.47
C LEU A 72 13.74 -14.08 13.14
N ALA A 73 14.51 -13.97 12.06
CA ALA A 73 15.43 -15.03 11.62
C ALA A 73 16.57 -15.31 12.62
N ASP A 74 17.10 -14.28 13.29
CA ASP A 74 18.10 -14.41 14.36
C ASP A 74 17.52 -15.06 15.63
N ALA A 75 16.19 -15.12 15.77
CA ALA A 75 15.45 -15.81 16.81
C ALA A 75 14.93 -17.21 16.38
N ASP A 76 15.34 -17.70 15.19
CA ASP A 76 14.85 -18.94 14.56
C ASP A 76 13.32 -18.97 14.28
N ILE A 77 12.63 -17.80 14.25
CA ILE A 77 11.19 -17.70 13.95
C ILE A 77 10.98 -17.48 12.44
N PRO A 78 10.32 -18.40 11.70
CA PRO A 78 10.03 -18.23 10.29
C PRO A 78 8.93 -17.19 10.03
N PHE A 79 9.15 -16.34 9.03
CA PHE A 79 8.15 -15.44 8.47
C PHE A 79 7.54 -16.06 7.20
N LEU A 80 6.24 -16.37 7.24
CA LEU A 80 5.47 -16.98 6.16
C LEU A 80 4.47 -15.95 5.63
N ALA A 81 4.34 -15.78 4.32
CA ALA A 81 3.44 -14.75 3.78
C ALA A 81 2.82 -15.11 2.43
N VAL A 82 1.69 -14.46 2.13
CA VAL A 82 1.11 -14.33 0.79
C VAL A 82 1.21 -12.89 0.30
N VAL A 83 0.96 -12.64 -0.98
CA VAL A 83 1.08 -11.34 -1.64
C VAL A 83 -0.30 -10.68 -1.78
N GLY A 84 -0.45 -9.46 -1.27
CA GLY A 84 -1.72 -8.70 -1.32
C GLY A 84 -1.92 -7.83 -2.57
N ASN A 85 -2.98 -7.01 -2.58
CA ASN A 85 -3.33 -6.16 -3.73
C ASN A 85 -2.34 -5.00 -3.96
N HIS A 86 -1.86 -4.41 -2.88
CA HIS A 86 -1.05 -3.19 -2.90
C HIS A 86 0.36 -3.48 -3.40
N GLU A 87 0.98 -4.56 -2.93
CA GLU A 87 2.37 -4.90 -3.27
C GLU A 87 2.52 -5.70 -4.60
N SER A 88 1.43 -6.22 -5.15
CA SER A 88 1.40 -7.00 -6.41
C SER A 88 2.03 -6.27 -7.62
N THR A 89 3.19 -6.70 -8.09
CA THR A 89 3.87 -6.16 -9.29
C THR A 89 3.78 -7.08 -10.51
N ARG A 90 4.05 -6.50 -11.71
CA ARG A 90 4.08 -7.22 -13.00
C ARG A 90 5.39 -7.98 -13.29
N GLY A 91 6.43 -7.80 -12.47
CA GLY A 91 7.80 -8.26 -12.79
C GLY A 91 8.47 -9.17 -11.75
N GLY A 92 7.81 -9.41 -10.61
CA GLY A 92 8.34 -10.11 -9.43
C GLY A 92 7.82 -9.43 -8.16
N GLN A 93 7.60 -10.19 -7.09
CA GLN A 93 7.02 -9.67 -5.85
C GLN A 93 8.12 -9.28 -4.86
N TRP A 94 7.85 -8.32 -3.99
CA TRP A 94 8.82 -7.93 -2.95
C TRP A 94 9.09 -9.09 -1.98
N LEU A 95 8.09 -9.92 -1.72
CA LEU A 95 8.24 -11.16 -0.97
C LEU A 95 9.27 -12.12 -1.59
N ASP A 96 9.34 -12.22 -2.92
CA ASP A 96 10.32 -13.05 -3.64
C ASP A 96 11.76 -12.58 -3.35
N LEU A 97 11.99 -11.28 -3.10
CA LEU A 97 13.30 -10.76 -2.71
C LEU A 97 13.70 -11.24 -1.31
N PHE A 98 12.79 -11.18 -0.33
CA PHE A 98 13.06 -11.63 1.04
C PHE A 98 13.22 -13.15 1.13
N GLU A 99 12.48 -13.91 0.31
CA GLU A 99 12.65 -15.36 0.15
C GLU A 99 14.03 -15.70 -0.44
N ASN A 100 14.49 -15.01 -1.48
CA ASN A 100 15.84 -15.18 -2.03
C ASN A 100 16.96 -14.80 -1.04
N LEU A 101 16.66 -14.02 0.00
CA LEU A 101 17.57 -13.70 1.10
C LEU A 101 17.48 -14.68 2.28
N GLY A 102 16.54 -15.63 2.25
CA GLY A 102 16.29 -16.60 3.32
C GLY A 102 15.60 -15.99 4.55
N LEU A 103 14.88 -14.88 4.38
CA LEU A 103 14.24 -14.11 5.46
C LEU A 103 12.71 -14.21 5.47
N ALA A 104 12.13 -14.80 4.43
CA ALA A 104 10.70 -15.05 4.30
C ALA A 104 10.47 -16.36 3.53
N THR A 105 9.26 -16.90 3.59
CA THR A 105 8.79 -17.94 2.67
C THR A 105 7.46 -17.51 2.06
N ARG A 106 7.36 -17.54 0.74
CA ARG A 106 6.09 -17.28 0.05
C ARG A 106 5.25 -18.54 0.06
N LEU A 107 4.08 -18.46 0.68
CA LEU A 107 3.12 -19.55 0.75
C LEU A 107 2.43 -19.74 -0.62
N GLY A 108 2.03 -20.97 -0.92
CA GLY A 108 1.39 -21.32 -2.18
C GLY A 108 0.62 -22.63 -2.12
N ALA A 109 0.44 -23.28 -3.28
CA ALA A 109 -0.24 -24.57 -3.37
C ALA A 109 0.50 -25.73 -2.67
N GLY A 110 1.83 -25.66 -2.49
CA GLY A 110 2.60 -26.63 -1.71
C GLY A 110 2.63 -26.26 -0.23
N PRO A 111 2.45 -27.22 0.72
CA PRO A 111 2.40 -26.92 2.13
C PRO A 111 3.78 -26.58 2.71
N TYR A 112 3.86 -25.46 3.43
CA TYR A 112 4.92 -25.27 4.42
C TYR A 112 4.58 -26.07 5.68
N ARG A 113 5.47 -26.97 6.12
CA ARG A 113 5.24 -27.79 7.30
C ARG A 113 5.75 -27.11 8.57
N LEU A 114 4.84 -26.59 9.38
CA LEU A 114 5.13 -25.99 10.68
C LEU A 114 4.77 -26.97 11.81
N GLY A 115 5.73 -27.84 12.15
CA GLY A 115 5.51 -28.93 13.09
C GLY A 115 4.49 -29.95 12.54
N ASP A 116 3.28 -29.92 13.12
CA ASP A 116 2.14 -30.76 12.69
C ASP A 116 1.00 -29.96 12.05
N VAL A 117 1.31 -28.77 11.53
CA VAL A 117 0.42 -27.91 10.74
C VAL A 117 0.97 -27.78 9.31
N ALA A 118 0.11 -27.96 8.31
CA ALA A 118 0.38 -27.67 6.92
C ALA A 118 -0.16 -26.27 6.56
N VAL A 119 0.72 -25.32 6.27
CA VAL A 119 0.35 -23.94 5.94
C VAL A 119 0.44 -23.73 4.43
N TYR A 120 -0.67 -23.34 3.82
CA TYR A 120 -0.85 -23.09 2.40
C TYR A 120 -1.07 -21.60 2.13
N GLY A 121 -0.90 -21.17 0.88
CA GLY A 121 -1.07 -19.79 0.47
C GLY A 121 -1.86 -19.62 -0.82
N LEU A 122 -2.70 -18.58 -0.85
CA LEU A 122 -3.35 -18.06 -2.03
C LEU A 122 -3.14 -16.54 -2.08
N ASP A 123 -2.25 -16.07 -2.95
CA ASP A 123 -2.07 -14.63 -3.20
C ASP A 123 -3.38 -13.98 -3.67
N HIS A 124 -3.48 -12.65 -3.52
CA HIS A 124 -4.63 -11.90 -4.00
C HIS A 124 -4.95 -12.15 -5.49
N VAL A 125 -6.19 -12.59 -5.75
CA VAL A 125 -6.73 -12.78 -7.10
C VAL A 125 -7.82 -11.75 -7.40
N PRO A 126 -7.64 -10.89 -8.42
CA PRO A 126 -8.69 -9.98 -8.89
C PRO A 126 -9.94 -10.76 -9.30
N GLN A 127 -11.13 -10.21 -9.00
CA GLN A 127 -12.43 -10.85 -9.25
C GLN A 127 -12.56 -11.49 -10.63
N SER A 128 -12.10 -10.81 -11.69
CA SER A 128 -12.16 -11.28 -13.08
C SER A 128 -11.30 -12.51 -13.42
N ARG A 129 -10.52 -13.04 -12.46
CA ARG A 129 -9.70 -14.25 -12.60
C ARG A 129 -10.01 -15.33 -11.56
N ARG A 130 -11.02 -15.12 -10.70
CA ARG A 130 -11.35 -16.10 -9.63
C ARG A 130 -12.02 -17.35 -10.19
N ASP A 131 -12.82 -17.20 -11.24
CA ASP A 131 -13.47 -18.32 -11.95
C ASP A 131 -12.48 -19.28 -12.65
N ASP A 132 -11.22 -18.87 -12.83
CA ASP A 132 -10.14 -19.69 -13.41
C ASP A 132 -9.33 -20.47 -12.33
N LEU A 133 -9.67 -20.33 -11.05
CA LEU A 133 -8.96 -21.01 -9.95
C LEU A 133 -9.43 -22.47 -9.81
N ALA A 134 -8.46 -23.36 -9.58
CA ALA A 134 -8.72 -24.80 -9.45
C ALA A 134 -8.68 -25.31 -7.99
N TYR A 135 -8.26 -24.46 -7.03
CA TYR A 135 -8.07 -24.79 -5.61
C TYR A 135 -7.38 -26.16 -5.34
N ASP A 136 -6.41 -26.51 -6.21
CA ASP A 136 -5.66 -27.77 -6.17
C ASP A 136 -4.35 -27.56 -5.39
N PHE A 137 -4.36 -27.98 -4.12
CA PHE A 137 -3.26 -27.90 -3.18
C PHE A 137 -2.51 -29.25 -3.10
N GLU A 138 -1.20 -29.25 -2.81
CA GLU A 138 -0.44 -30.49 -2.68
C GLU A 138 -0.83 -31.25 -1.38
N PRO A 139 -1.02 -32.58 -1.40
CA PRO A 139 -1.43 -33.33 -0.20
C PRO A 139 -0.44 -33.26 0.97
N HIS A 140 -0.95 -33.27 2.20
CA HIS A 140 -0.18 -33.32 3.44
C HIS A 140 -0.47 -34.58 4.27
N ASP A 141 0.36 -34.81 5.29
CA ASP A 141 0.16 -35.81 6.37
C ASP A 141 0.18 -35.17 7.77
N ALA A 142 0.09 -33.84 7.83
CA ALA A 142 0.00 -33.05 9.06
C ALA A 142 -1.38 -33.16 9.73
N ALA A 143 -1.45 -33.01 11.06
CA ALA A 143 -2.68 -33.06 11.83
C ALA A 143 -3.67 -31.91 11.52
N HIS A 144 -3.17 -30.73 11.19
CA HIS A 144 -3.98 -29.58 10.77
C HIS A 144 -3.55 -29.02 9.41
N ALA A 145 -4.47 -28.36 8.72
CA ALA A 145 -4.24 -27.60 7.49
C ALA A 145 -4.81 -26.18 7.59
N VAL A 146 -4.05 -25.21 7.07
CA VAL A 146 -4.37 -23.79 7.15
C VAL A 146 -4.19 -23.15 5.78
N LEU A 147 -5.17 -22.36 5.33
CA LEU A 147 -5.05 -21.54 4.12
C LEU A 147 -4.87 -20.08 4.48
N VAL A 148 -3.75 -19.49 4.07
CA VAL A 148 -3.51 -18.04 4.18
C VAL A 148 -3.92 -17.39 2.86
N SER A 149 -4.70 -16.31 2.90
CA SER A 149 -5.22 -15.67 1.69
C SER A 149 -5.45 -14.16 1.86
N HIS A 150 -5.56 -13.44 0.75
CA HIS A 150 -5.77 -11.98 0.74
C HIS A 150 -6.92 -11.58 -0.19
N GLY A 151 -7.94 -10.93 0.37
CA GLY A 151 -9.15 -10.51 -0.33
C GLY A 151 -10.38 -10.43 0.58
N LEU A 152 -11.49 -9.86 0.11
CA LEU A 152 -12.76 -9.81 0.84
C LEU A 152 -13.62 -11.09 0.70
N PHE A 153 -13.70 -11.89 1.76
CA PHE A 153 -14.38 -13.18 1.84
C PHE A 153 -15.74 -13.13 2.57
N THR A 154 -16.66 -14.03 2.24
CA THR A 154 -17.93 -14.22 2.98
C THR A 154 -17.66 -14.95 4.32
N PRO A 155 -18.48 -14.75 5.38
CA PRO A 155 -19.72 -13.98 5.47
C PRO A 155 -19.53 -12.50 5.88
N PHE A 156 -18.30 -12.00 5.86
CA PHE A 156 -17.95 -10.68 6.39
C PHE A 156 -18.52 -9.51 5.59
N VAL A 157 -18.57 -8.33 6.22
CA VAL A 157 -19.04 -7.10 5.56
C VAL A 157 -18.17 -6.79 4.34
N HIS A 158 -18.79 -6.45 3.21
CA HIS A 158 -18.16 -6.26 1.90
C HIS A 158 -17.52 -7.52 1.26
N GLY A 159 -17.66 -8.69 1.90
CA GLY A 159 -17.26 -10.00 1.36
C GLY A 159 -17.85 -10.25 -0.03
N ASN A 160 -16.99 -10.57 -0.98
CA ASN A 160 -17.34 -10.79 -2.40
C ASN A 160 -16.64 -12.00 -3.03
N TRP A 161 -15.77 -12.68 -2.29
CA TRP A 161 -15.27 -14.01 -2.58
C TRP A 161 -16.03 -15.01 -1.71
N ASP A 162 -16.67 -16.01 -2.30
CA ASP A 162 -17.47 -16.94 -1.51
C ASP A 162 -16.61 -18.04 -0.85
N THR A 163 -16.57 -18.04 0.48
CA THR A 163 -15.76 -18.96 1.28
C THR A 163 -16.30 -20.39 1.26
N GLU A 164 -17.62 -20.58 1.20
CA GLU A 164 -18.20 -21.93 1.05
C GLU A 164 -17.75 -22.57 -0.27
N THR A 165 -17.73 -21.81 -1.37
CA THR A 165 -17.19 -22.25 -2.67
C THR A 165 -15.70 -22.60 -2.57
N VAL A 166 -14.87 -21.74 -1.98
CA VAL A 166 -13.42 -22.02 -1.82
C VAL A 166 -13.17 -23.29 -1.02
N LEU A 167 -13.86 -23.49 0.10
CA LEU A 167 -13.73 -24.70 0.92
C LEU A 167 -14.25 -25.95 0.20
N ALA A 168 -15.36 -25.85 -0.52
CA ALA A 168 -15.98 -26.99 -1.21
C ALA A 168 -15.28 -27.41 -2.51
N GLU A 169 -14.58 -26.49 -3.18
CA GLU A 169 -13.78 -26.77 -4.38
C GLU A 169 -12.32 -27.14 -4.06
N SER A 170 -11.85 -26.84 -2.85
CA SER A 170 -10.51 -27.24 -2.39
C SER A 170 -10.38 -28.76 -2.27
N ASN A 171 -9.22 -29.28 -2.65
CA ASN A 171 -8.87 -30.70 -2.51
C ASN A 171 -8.29 -31.07 -1.11
N VAL A 172 -8.17 -30.09 -0.21
CA VAL A 172 -7.68 -30.19 1.17
C VAL A 172 -8.76 -29.62 2.09
N ASP A 173 -9.10 -30.35 3.16
CA ASP A 173 -9.97 -29.86 4.24
C ASP A 173 -9.14 -28.94 5.16
N PHE A 174 -9.51 -27.66 5.29
CA PHE A 174 -8.80 -26.69 6.13
C PHE A 174 -9.46 -26.52 7.50
N ASP A 175 -8.67 -26.49 8.58
CA ASP A 175 -9.13 -26.14 9.93
C ASP A 175 -9.31 -24.62 10.11
N ALA A 176 -8.47 -23.83 9.44
CA ALA A 176 -8.49 -22.36 9.51
C ALA A 176 -8.13 -21.66 8.19
N LEU A 177 -8.81 -20.55 7.90
CA LEU A 177 -8.49 -19.56 6.88
C LEU A 177 -8.02 -18.27 7.57
N LEU A 178 -6.78 -17.88 7.29
CA LEU A 178 -6.12 -16.69 7.84
C LEU A 178 -6.06 -15.60 6.77
N LEU A 179 -6.85 -14.55 6.95
CA LEU A 179 -7.14 -13.57 5.91
C LEU A 179 -6.57 -12.17 6.20
N GLY A 180 -6.22 -11.45 5.12
CA GLY A 180 -5.97 -10.01 5.06
C GLY A 180 -6.77 -9.36 3.91
N ASP A 181 -6.65 -8.03 3.72
CA ASP A 181 -7.44 -7.10 2.88
C ASP A 181 -8.51 -6.31 3.68
N ASN A 182 -9.13 -6.94 4.69
CA ASN A 182 -10.07 -6.24 5.56
C ASN A 182 -9.37 -5.73 6.84
N HIS A 183 -9.16 -4.42 6.91
CA HIS A 183 -8.56 -3.74 8.06
C HIS A 183 -9.37 -3.84 9.36
N THR A 184 -10.64 -4.27 9.30
CA THR A 184 -11.45 -4.53 10.49
C THR A 184 -11.28 -6.00 10.90
N PRO A 185 -10.74 -6.29 12.10
CA PRO A 185 -10.62 -7.67 12.57
C PRO A 185 -12.00 -8.26 12.84
N ASP A 186 -12.21 -9.49 12.38
CA ASP A 186 -13.47 -10.22 12.57
C ASP A 186 -13.21 -11.74 12.47
N THR A 187 -14.08 -12.57 13.04
CA THR A 187 -13.93 -14.03 13.07
C THR A 187 -15.28 -14.73 12.92
N ALA A 188 -15.33 -15.73 12.05
CA ALA A 188 -16.50 -16.55 11.77
C ALA A 188 -16.13 -18.03 11.65
N GLU A 189 -17.13 -18.91 11.63
CA GLU A 189 -16.98 -20.33 11.32
C GLU A 189 -17.82 -20.63 10.07
N VAL A 190 -17.22 -21.23 9.05
CA VAL A 190 -17.85 -21.56 7.76
C VAL A 190 -17.58 -23.03 7.47
N ALA A 191 -18.63 -23.84 7.26
CA ALA A 191 -18.54 -25.28 7.02
C ALA A 191 -17.75 -26.12 8.07
N GLY A 192 -17.50 -25.57 9.27
CA GLY A 192 -16.67 -26.18 10.31
C GLY A 192 -15.21 -25.71 10.33
N THR A 193 -14.84 -24.83 9.40
CA THR A 193 -13.52 -24.18 9.30
C THR A 193 -13.58 -22.79 9.95
N TRP A 194 -12.58 -22.44 10.75
CA TRP A 194 -12.43 -21.06 11.23
C TRP A 194 -12.04 -20.12 10.09
N VAL A 195 -12.58 -18.92 10.07
CA VAL A 195 -12.24 -17.89 9.08
C VAL A 195 -12.04 -16.58 9.84
N THR A 196 -10.88 -15.93 9.71
CA THR A 196 -10.57 -14.73 10.50
C THR A 196 -9.75 -13.71 9.74
N TYR A 197 -10.03 -12.43 10.00
CA TYR A 197 -9.20 -11.29 9.61
C TYR A 197 -8.38 -10.81 10.79
N CYS A 198 -7.09 -10.55 10.56
CA CYS A 198 -6.23 -9.90 11.54
C CYS A 198 -6.48 -8.40 11.65
N GLY A 199 -7.04 -7.77 10.61
CA GLY A 199 -7.11 -6.31 10.52
C GLY A 199 -5.72 -5.67 10.34
N SER A 200 -5.71 -4.34 10.29
CA SER A 200 -4.49 -3.54 10.16
C SER A 200 -3.70 -3.45 11.48
N THR A 201 -2.37 -3.43 11.38
CA THR A 201 -1.47 -3.22 12.52
C THR A 201 -1.47 -1.78 13.03
N GLU A 202 -1.78 -0.81 12.16
CA GLU A 202 -1.84 0.64 12.43
C GLU A 202 -3.01 1.26 11.62
N ARG A 203 -3.56 2.40 12.08
CA ARG A 203 -4.77 3.03 11.54
C ARG A 203 -4.52 3.65 10.16
N ALA A 204 -4.86 2.93 9.10
CA ALA A 204 -4.73 3.38 7.72
C ALA A 204 -5.80 4.42 7.31
N SER A 205 -6.91 4.52 8.03
CA SER A 205 -7.98 5.48 7.76
C SER A 205 -8.58 6.10 9.03
N ALA A 206 -9.18 7.30 8.90
CA ALA A 206 -9.93 7.94 9.99
C ALA A 206 -11.25 7.21 10.38
N SER A 207 -11.60 6.16 9.65
CA SER A 207 -12.68 5.22 9.98
C SER A 207 -12.24 4.11 10.94
N GLU A 208 -10.95 3.77 10.99
CA GLU A 208 -10.38 2.73 11.88
C GLU A 208 -10.25 3.24 13.31
N ARG A 209 -11.40 3.38 13.98
CA ARG A 209 -11.50 3.93 15.34
C ARG A 209 -11.13 2.92 16.43
N ASP A 210 -11.41 1.64 16.19
CA ASP A 210 -11.19 0.58 17.16
C ASP A 210 -9.70 0.24 17.30
N GLU A 211 -9.37 -0.46 18.38
CA GLU A 211 -8.05 -0.98 18.73
C GLU A 211 -7.40 -1.72 17.54
N ARG A 212 -6.12 -1.44 17.26
CA ARG A 212 -5.34 -2.12 16.21
C ARG A 212 -4.61 -3.33 16.78
N GLY A 213 -4.15 -4.25 15.94
CA GLY A 213 -3.43 -5.43 16.42
C GLY A 213 -3.53 -6.65 15.52
N TYR A 214 -3.24 -7.81 16.07
CA TYR A 214 -3.07 -9.06 15.33
C TYR A 214 -3.69 -10.25 16.10
N ASN A 215 -3.84 -11.38 15.41
CA ASN A 215 -4.41 -12.59 15.98
C ASN A 215 -3.30 -13.55 16.42
N ILE A 216 -3.52 -14.25 17.54
CA ILE A 216 -2.70 -15.37 18.01
C ILE A 216 -3.53 -16.63 17.77
N VAL A 217 -3.00 -17.55 16.98
CA VAL A 217 -3.69 -18.80 16.61
C VAL A 217 -2.93 -19.98 17.17
N GLU A 218 -3.64 -20.85 17.89
CA GLU A 218 -3.09 -22.02 18.56
C GLU A 218 -3.72 -23.31 18.01
N PHE A 219 -2.89 -24.17 17.44
CA PHE A 219 -3.27 -25.47 16.87
C PHE A 219 -3.00 -26.57 17.91
N GLY A 220 -4.03 -27.01 18.63
CA GLY A 220 -3.96 -27.94 19.75
C GLY A 220 -4.59 -29.31 19.46
N ASP A 221 -5.59 -29.70 20.28
CA ASP A 221 -6.57 -30.73 19.89
C ASP A 221 -7.70 -30.12 19.04
N ASP A 222 -7.95 -28.82 19.25
CA ASP A 222 -8.84 -27.93 18.49
C ASP A 222 -8.02 -26.68 18.09
N VAL A 223 -8.57 -25.82 17.21
CA VAL A 223 -7.98 -24.50 16.89
C VAL A 223 -8.59 -23.43 17.81
N ASP A 224 -7.74 -22.68 18.51
CA ASP A 224 -8.12 -21.48 19.27
C ASP A 224 -7.59 -20.22 18.58
N ILE A 225 -8.41 -19.16 18.55
CA ILE A 225 -8.07 -17.86 17.97
C ILE A 225 -8.32 -16.80 19.04
N SER A 226 -7.26 -16.10 19.42
CA SER A 226 -7.31 -14.94 20.30
C SER A 226 -6.70 -13.72 19.62
N ARG A 227 -6.91 -12.53 20.19
CA ARG A 227 -6.40 -11.26 19.64
C ARG A 227 -5.55 -10.52 20.67
N ARG A 228 -4.45 -9.91 20.22
CA ARG A 228 -3.68 -8.94 21.01
C ARG A 228 -3.81 -7.55 20.37
N SER A 229 -4.00 -6.53 21.22
CA SER A 229 -3.97 -5.13 20.81
C SER A 229 -2.52 -4.63 20.72
N LEU A 230 -2.26 -3.74 19.77
CA LEU A 230 -1.02 -2.98 19.61
C LEU A 230 -1.16 -1.52 20.10
N ASP A 231 -2.21 -1.14 20.84
CA ASP A 231 -2.47 0.28 21.13
C ASP A 231 -1.35 0.99 21.90
N ASP A 232 -0.56 0.26 22.72
CA ASP A 232 0.65 0.80 23.39
C ASP A 232 1.79 1.16 22.40
N TYR A 233 1.69 0.73 21.14
CA TYR A 233 2.66 0.92 20.05
C TYR A 233 2.10 1.73 18.87
N THR A 234 0.79 1.75 18.67
CA THR A 234 0.15 2.57 17.63
C THR A 234 0.01 4.03 18.05
N ARG A 235 -0.03 4.92 17.05
CA ARG A 235 -0.32 6.33 17.24
C ARG A 235 -1.70 6.56 17.86
N ASP A 236 -1.77 7.43 18.87
CA ASP A 236 -3.03 7.89 19.45
C ASP A 236 -3.87 8.71 18.44
N PHE A 237 -5.17 8.40 18.35
CA PHE A 237 -6.14 9.13 17.52
C PHE A 237 -7.23 9.77 18.38
N ALA A 238 -7.20 11.09 18.49
CA ALA A 238 -8.20 11.87 19.22
C ALA A 238 -9.41 12.19 18.32
N PHE A 239 -10.42 11.31 18.36
CA PHE A 239 -11.69 11.50 17.63
C PHE A 239 -12.64 12.48 18.37
N VAL A 240 -12.73 13.71 17.87
CA VAL A 240 -13.44 14.83 18.50
C VAL A 240 -14.70 15.18 17.71
N SER A 241 -15.83 14.53 18.01
CA SER A 241 -17.13 14.96 17.48
C SER A 241 -17.70 16.15 18.27
N VAL A 242 -18.14 17.18 17.55
CA VAL A 242 -18.72 18.43 18.08
C VAL A 242 -20.04 18.74 17.38
N ASP A 243 -21.13 18.67 18.13
CA ASP A 243 -22.44 19.15 17.68
C ASP A 243 -22.64 20.58 18.18
N LEU A 244 -22.85 21.53 17.26
CA LEU A 244 -22.98 22.96 17.55
C LEU A 244 -24.45 23.40 17.51
N GLY A 245 -24.93 23.96 18.62
CA GLY A 245 -26.26 24.60 18.70
C GLY A 245 -26.30 26.01 18.10
N GLU A 246 -27.51 26.55 17.91
CA GLU A 246 -27.73 27.93 17.45
C GLU A 246 -26.95 28.95 18.31
N GLY A 247 -26.02 29.68 17.68
CA GLY A 247 -25.13 30.65 18.36
C GLY A 247 -23.91 30.04 19.06
N GLU A 248 -23.60 28.75 18.85
CA GLU A 248 -22.31 28.15 19.21
C GLU A 248 -21.36 28.16 18.01
N GLY A 249 -20.15 28.71 18.18
CA GLY A 249 -19.12 28.81 17.13
C GLY A 249 -17.79 28.16 17.52
N ILE A 250 -16.68 28.76 17.07
CA ILE A 250 -15.33 28.19 17.21
C ILE A 250 -14.91 27.97 18.67
N GLU A 251 -15.36 28.79 19.62
CA GLU A 251 -15.08 28.63 21.05
C GLU A 251 -15.59 27.28 21.58
N ARG A 252 -16.73 26.80 21.07
CA ARG A 252 -17.32 25.53 21.48
C ARG A 252 -16.53 24.34 20.93
N VAL A 253 -16.07 24.43 19.68
CA VAL A 253 -15.16 23.44 19.08
C VAL A 253 -13.85 23.38 19.86
N ARG A 254 -13.23 24.54 20.13
CA ARG A 254 -12.01 24.64 20.96
C ARG A 254 -12.23 24.12 22.37
N GLU A 255 -13.39 24.36 22.98
CA GLU A 255 -13.76 23.80 24.29
C GLU A 255 -13.86 22.27 24.28
N ARG A 256 -14.27 21.68 23.16
CA ARG A 256 -14.36 20.22 23.03
C ARG A 256 -13.00 19.58 22.71
N VAL A 257 -12.19 20.19 21.84
CA VAL A 257 -10.84 19.73 21.49
C VAL A 257 -9.93 19.63 22.73
N ARG A 258 -9.89 20.66 23.59
CA ARG A 258 -9.10 20.70 24.84
C ARG A 258 -9.47 19.69 25.94
N GLN A 259 -10.40 18.78 25.68
CA GLN A 259 -10.81 17.71 26.60
C GLN A 259 -10.11 16.38 26.28
N PHE A 260 -9.41 16.31 25.14
CA PHE A 260 -8.61 15.19 24.71
C PHE A 260 -7.14 15.49 25.03
N ASP A 261 -6.37 14.43 25.24
CA ASP A 261 -4.92 14.54 25.13
C ASP A 261 -4.56 14.57 23.65
N LEU A 262 -3.60 15.41 23.29
CA LEU A 262 -3.21 15.67 21.91
C LEU A 262 -1.70 15.57 21.70
N ASP A 263 -0.90 15.37 22.76
CA ASP A 263 0.57 15.33 22.68
C ASP A 263 1.02 14.23 21.69
N ASP A 264 1.58 14.65 20.56
CA ASP A 264 2.03 13.79 19.45
C ASP A 264 0.93 12.90 18.81
N ALA A 265 -0.35 13.25 19.00
CA ALA A 265 -1.51 12.48 18.53
C ALA A 265 -2.10 13.00 17.19
N VAL A 266 -2.91 12.18 16.53
CA VAL A 266 -3.72 12.56 15.36
C VAL A 266 -5.11 13.03 15.82
N ALA A 267 -5.40 14.32 15.70
CA ALA A 267 -6.69 14.91 16.02
C ALA A 267 -7.65 14.87 14.81
N ILE A 268 -8.71 14.07 14.91
CA ILE A 268 -9.79 14.00 13.91
C ILE A 268 -11.03 14.70 14.47
N VAL A 269 -11.28 15.94 14.06
CA VAL A 269 -12.41 16.75 14.50
C VAL A 269 -13.54 16.69 13.48
N GLU A 270 -14.74 16.32 13.92
CA GLU A 270 -15.95 16.35 13.09
C GLU A 270 -16.97 17.32 13.68
N ILE A 271 -17.46 18.26 12.86
CA ILE A 271 -18.40 19.31 13.27
C ILE A 271 -19.76 19.04 12.63
N THR A 272 -20.82 19.06 13.45
CA THR A 272 -22.24 18.91 13.05
C THR A 272 -23.10 20.00 13.69
N GLY A 273 -24.40 20.05 13.33
CA GLY A 273 -25.38 20.95 13.94
C GLY A 273 -25.69 22.21 13.14
N GLU A 274 -26.24 23.22 13.82
CA GLU A 274 -26.80 24.46 13.24
C GLU A 274 -26.10 25.73 13.75
N GLY A 275 -24.91 25.58 14.35
CA GLY A 275 -24.15 26.69 14.93
C GLY A 275 -23.50 27.64 13.94
N GLU A 276 -22.73 28.59 14.45
CA GLU A 276 -22.04 29.62 13.65
C GLU A 276 -20.96 29.01 12.73
N PRO A 277 -20.62 29.64 11.59
CA PRO A 277 -19.54 29.17 10.72
C PRO A 277 -18.20 29.03 11.47
N VAL A 278 -17.50 27.93 11.24
CA VAL A 278 -16.19 27.67 11.86
C VAL A 278 -15.16 27.42 10.76
N THR A 279 -14.07 28.19 10.77
CA THR A 279 -12.95 27.99 9.84
C THR A 279 -12.14 26.75 10.26
N PRO A 280 -12.02 25.69 9.42
CA PRO A 280 -11.28 24.48 9.76
C PRO A 280 -9.83 24.76 10.19
N ALA A 281 -9.11 25.59 9.43
CA ALA A 281 -7.72 25.97 9.72
C ALA A 281 -7.53 26.58 11.12
N SER A 282 -8.50 27.35 11.64
CA SER A 282 -8.43 27.96 12.98
C SER A 282 -8.68 26.97 14.12
N VAL A 283 -9.16 25.76 13.80
CA VAL A 283 -9.28 24.62 14.73
C VAL A 283 -8.06 23.71 14.58
N GLU A 284 -7.54 23.51 13.36
CA GLU A 284 -6.30 22.77 13.10
C GLU A 284 -5.08 23.47 13.74
N GLU A 285 -4.94 24.78 13.57
CA GLU A 285 -3.92 25.61 14.25
C GLU A 285 -4.01 25.46 15.78
N TYR A 286 -5.22 25.50 16.34
CA TYR A 286 -5.44 25.35 17.77
C TYR A 286 -5.07 23.95 18.29
N ALA A 287 -5.37 22.90 17.52
CA ALA A 287 -4.99 21.53 17.86
C ALA A 287 -3.46 21.33 17.79
N ALA A 288 -2.80 21.91 16.78
CA ALA A 288 -1.34 21.89 16.67
C ALA A 288 -0.66 22.69 17.81
N GLU A 289 -1.18 23.87 18.17
CA GLU A 289 -0.73 24.62 19.37
C GLU A 289 -0.91 23.82 20.67
N ALA A 290 -1.88 22.91 20.70
CA ALA A 290 -2.17 22.04 21.85
C ALA A 290 -1.38 20.72 21.85
N GLY A 291 -0.52 20.47 20.85
CA GLY A 291 0.40 19.33 20.80
C GLY A 291 0.13 18.30 19.70
N ALA A 292 -0.97 18.43 18.94
CA ALA A 292 -1.32 17.46 17.90
C ALA A 292 -0.26 17.42 16.79
N LEU A 293 0.24 16.20 16.49
CA LEU A 293 1.12 15.93 15.36
C LEU A 293 0.42 16.28 14.03
N ILE A 294 -0.84 15.85 13.91
CA ILE A 294 -1.71 16.13 12.77
C ILE A 294 -3.07 16.53 13.30
N ALA A 295 -3.67 17.56 12.72
CA ALA A 295 -5.07 17.89 12.91
C ALA A 295 -5.80 17.84 11.56
N ARG A 296 -7.00 17.25 11.56
CA ARG A 296 -7.93 17.23 10.42
C ARG A 296 -9.32 17.60 10.90
N VAL A 297 -9.88 18.64 10.30
CA VAL A 297 -11.23 19.12 10.64
C VAL A 297 -12.17 18.89 9.46
N THR A 298 -13.24 18.13 9.70
CA THR A 298 -14.34 17.91 8.75
C THR A 298 -15.59 18.61 9.27
N ASP A 299 -16.00 19.69 8.62
CA ASP A 299 -17.32 20.29 8.87
C ASP A 299 -18.35 19.60 7.96
N ARG A 300 -19.36 18.97 8.58
CA ARG A 300 -20.44 18.23 7.89
C ARG A 300 -21.69 19.08 7.66
N ARG A 301 -21.68 20.35 8.08
CA ARG A 301 -22.86 21.22 8.06
C ARG A 301 -23.06 21.82 6.67
N GLU A 302 -24.32 21.88 6.24
CA GLU A 302 -24.74 22.71 5.12
C GLU A 302 -24.81 24.17 5.59
N ILE A 303 -23.70 24.89 5.50
CA ILE A 303 -23.64 26.32 5.79
C ILE A 303 -24.11 27.06 4.54
N GLU A 304 -25.18 27.87 4.64
CA GLU A 304 -25.52 28.82 3.57
C GLU A 304 -24.32 29.75 3.36
N GLU A 305 -23.73 29.75 2.16
CA GLU A 305 -22.61 30.61 1.79
C GLU A 305 -23.04 32.08 1.79
N GLY A 306 -23.02 32.70 2.98
CA GLY A 306 -23.38 34.08 3.18
C GLY A 306 -22.30 35.01 2.60
N GLU A 307 -22.46 35.39 1.32
CA GLU A 307 -21.76 36.46 0.58
C GLU A 307 -20.47 36.99 1.23
N THR A 308 -19.50 36.10 1.40
CA THR A 308 -18.10 36.48 1.60
C THR A 308 -17.32 36.00 0.40
N ASP A 309 -17.38 36.81 -0.66
CA ASP A 309 -16.37 36.84 -1.72
C ASP A 309 -15.01 37.10 -1.04
N ILE A 310 -14.34 36.03 -0.61
CA ILE A 310 -12.93 36.07 -0.29
C ILE A 310 -12.23 36.17 -1.64
N ASP A 311 -12.04 37.40 -2.10
CA ASP A 311 -11.31 37.73 -3.33
C ASP A 311 -9.83 37.34 -3.13
N VAL A 312 -9.52 36.06 -3.32
CA VAL A 312 -8.17 35.52 -3.26
C VAL A 312 -7.43 35.94 -4.53
N SER A 313 -6.99 37.20 -4.52
CA SER A 313 -6.07 37.72 -5.51
C SER A 313 -4.72 37.04 -5.34
N PHE A 314 -4.49 35.98 -6.11
CA PHE A 314 -3.15 35.46 -6.35
C PHE A 314 -2.32 36.54 -7.05
N ALA A 315 -1.19 36.92 -6.47
CA ALA A 315 -0.25 37.79 -7.14
C ALA A 315 0.24 37.11 -8.43
N ASP A 316 0.24 37.83 -9.56
CA ASP A 316 0.71 37.30 -10.85
C ASP A 316 2.18 36.85 -10.70
N PRO A 317 2.48 35.53 -10.83
CA PRO A 317 3.84 35.04 -10.68
C PRO A 317 4.78 35.62 -11.75
N ASP A 318 4.26 35.97 -12.93
CA ASP A 318 5.05 36.65 -13.95
C ASP A 318 5.36 38.10 -13.56
N ASP A 319 4.53 38.79 -12.76
CA ASP A 319 4.86 40.12 -12.23
C ASP A 319 5.98 40.04 -11.18
N ALA A 320 5.90 39.08 -10.25
CA ALA A 320 6.96 38.85 -9.26
C ALA A 320 8.31 38.51 -9.93
N VAL A 321 8.29 37.72 -11.01
CA VAL A 321 9.49 37.42 -11.79
C VAL A 321 9.96 38.64 -12.61
N ARG A 322 9.04 39.42 -13.21
CA ARG A 322 9.37 40.68 -13.91
C ARG A 322 10.01 41.71 -12.98
N GLU A 323 9.56 41.82 -11.74
CA GLU A 323 10.18 42.63 -10.68
C GLU A 323 11.62 42.16 -10.42
N ARG A 324 11.80 40.87 -10.16
CA ARG A 324 13.13 40.29 -9.86
C ARG A 324 14.13 40.45 -11.02
N VAL A 325 13.67 40.28 -12.27
CA VAL A 325 14.49 40.48 -13.48
C VAL A 325 14.93 41.94 -13.65
N ARG A 326 14.15 42.91 -13.17
CA ARG A 326 14.55 44.34 -13.15
C ARG A 326 15.66 44.58 -12.13
N GLU A 327 15.54 44.04 -10.93
CA GLU A 327 16.53 44.17 -9.84
C GLU A 327 17.89 43.56 -10.16
N MET A 328 17.95 42.51 -11.00
CA MET A 328 19.17 41.76 -11.30
C MET A 328 20.23 42.52 -12.11
N GLY A 329 20.01 43.79 -12.48
CA GLY A 329 21.02 44.62 -13.13
C GLY A 329 21.48 44.10 -14.51
N LEU A 330 20.64 43.29 -15.17
CA LEU A 330 20.95 42.65 -16.45
C LEU A 330 21.39 43.67 -17.52
N SER A 331 22.14 43.20 -18.52
CA SER A 331 22.44 43.98 -19.71
C SER A 331 21.20 44.12 -20.62
N THR A 332 21.24 45.04 -21.59
CA THR A 332 20.14 45.21 -22.56
C THR A 332 19.91 43.91 -23.33
N ALA A 333 20.98 43.31 -23.85
CA ALA A 333 20.92 42.03 -24.56
C ALA A 333 20.33 40.90 -23.70
N ALA A 334 20.64 40.85 -22.40
CA ALA A 334 20.09 39.83 -21.51
C ALA A 334 18.59 40.03 -21.21
N ARG A 335 18.09 41.27 -21.16
CA ARG A 335 16.64 41.55 -21.03
C ARG A 335 15.89 41.22 -22.32
N ASP A 336 16.45 41.55 -23.48
CA ASP A 336 15.82 41.23 -24.77
C ASP A 336 15.69 39.72 -24.99
N VAL A 337 16.67 38.93 -24.51
CA VAL A 337 16.58 37.46 -24.54
C VAL A 337 15.53 36.93 -23.55
N ASP A 338 15.47 37.44 -22.31
CA ASP A 338 14.44 37.05 -21.34
C ASP A 338 13.02 37.38 -21.84
N GLU A 339 12.81 38.57 -22.44
CA GLU A 339 11.51 38.89 -23.07
C GLU A 339 11.23 37.96 -24.26
N THR A 340 12.22 37.66 -25.11
CA THR A 340 12.01 36.80 -26.29
C THR A 340 11.65 35.35 -25.91
N VAL A 341 12.15 34.87 -24.76
CA VAL A 341 11.85 33.52 -24.24
C VAL A 341 10.54 33.47 -23.45
N ARG A 342 10.24 34.49 -22.63
CA ARG A 342 9.04 34.50 -21.77
C ARG A 342 7.79 35.06 -22.47
N ALA A 343 7.92 36.00 -23.40
CA ALA A 343 6.77 36.55 -24.11
C ALA A 343 6.27 35.56 -25.18
N SER A 344 5.00 35.15 -25.07
CA SER A 344 4.29 34.22 -25.96
C SER A 344 4.07 34.74 -27.40
N LYS A 345 4.85 35.76 -27.82
CA LYS A 345 4.86 36.40 -29.14
C LYS A 345 5.66 35.58 -30.17
N VAL A 346 6.51 34.65 -29.72
CA VAL A 346 7.32 33.74 -30.55
C VAL A 346 6.93 32.31 -30.20
N ALA A 347 6.71 31.46 -31.21
CA ALA A 347 6.45 30.04 -30.99
C ALA A 347 7.73 29.31 -30.54
N ASP A 348 7.63 28.40 -29.57
CA ASP A 348 8.76 27.71 -28.91
C ASP A 348 9.79 27.12 -29.89
N SER A 349 9.31 26.55 -31.00
CA SER A 349 10.15 25.98 -32.06
C SER A 349 11.07 26.99 -32.77
N ASN A 350 10.73 28.29 -32.71
CA ASN A 350 11.43 29.39 -33.36
C ASN A 350 12.20 30.29 -32.38
N VAL A 351 11.99 30.16 -31.05
CA VAL A 351 12.63 31.02 -30.03
C VAL A 351 14.15 31.04 -30.16
N ARG A 352 14.78 29.89 -30.42
CA ARG A 352 16.24 29.81 -30.64
C ARG A 352 16.71 30.69 -31.80
N GLN A 353 15.99 30.70 -32.93
CA GLN A 353 16.36 31.44 -34.13
C GLN A 353 16.13 32.95 -33.97
N GLU A 354 15.05 33.35 -33.28
CA GLU A 354 14.80 34.76 -32.93
C GLU A 354 15.86 35.30 -31.96
N VAL A 355 16.22 34.52 -30.93
CA VAL A 355 17.29 34.89 -29.99
C VAL A 355 18.64 35.02 -30.70
N GLU A 356 19.00 34.06 -31.57
CA GLU A 356 20.24 34.12 -32.36
C GLU A 356 20.29 35.36 -33.27
N THR A 357 19.16 35.69 -33.92
CA THR A 357 19.05 36.87 -34.79
C THR A 357 19.25 38.15 -33.99
N ARG A 358 18.52 38.34 -32.88
CA ARG A 358 18.58 39.55 -32.04
C ARG A 358 19.95 39.75 -31.40
N VAL A 359 20.57 38.68 -30.90
CA VAL A 359 21.92 38.74 -30.31
C VAL A 359 22.96 39.07 -31.38
N THR A 360 22.83 38.53 -32.60
CA THR A 360 23.72 38.86 -33.72
C THR A 360 23.56 40.31 -34.17
N ASP A 361 22.33 40.81 -34.30
CA ASP A 361 22.05 42.22 -34.63
C ASP A 361 22.62 43.18 -33.57
N LEU A 362 22.56 42.82 -32.28
CA LEU A 362 23.18 43.60 -31.20
C LEU A 362 24.71 43.56 -31.25
N LEU A 363 25.33 42.41 -31.54
CA LEU A 363 26.78 42.30 -31.73
C LEU A 363 27.31 43.14 -32.91
N ASP A 364 26.51 43.30 -33.97
CA ASP A 364 26.87 44.11 -35.14
C ASP A 364 26.55 45.61 -34.98
N SER A 365 25.77 46.01 -33.96
CA SER A 365 25.26 47.39 -33.83
C SER A 365 25.59 48.13 -32.52
N ASP A 366 25.75 47.44 -31.38
CA ASP A 366 26.05 48.07 -30.09
C ASP A 366 26.79 47.13 -29.11
N ASP A 367 28.13 47.20 -29.11
CA ASP A 367 28.99 46.47 -28.16
C ASP A 367 28.66 46.79 -26.69
N GLU A 368 28.11 47.97 -26.37
CA GLU A 368 27.80 48.35 -24.98
C GLU A 368 26.53 47.64 -24.46
N ALA A 369 25.67 47.12 -25.35
CA ALA A 369 24.42 46.43 -25.00
C ALA A 369 24.60 45.13 -24.18
N PHE A 370 25.82 44.60 -24.12
CA PHE A 370 26.19 43.43 -23.30
C PHE A 370 26.71 43.80 -21.90
N SER A 371 26.90 45.08 -21.60
CA SER A 371 27.34 45.56 -20.28
C SER A 371 26.20 45.50 -19.25
N PRO A 372 26.43 45.08 -17.99
CA PRO A 372 25.43 45.15 -16.93
C PRO A 372 24.93 46.59 -16.69
N ALA A 373 23.65 46.74 -16.40
CA ALA A 373 23.09 48.05 -16.04
C ALA A 373 23.47 48.45 -14.61
N GLU A 374 23.81 49.72 -14.37
CA GLU A 374 24.09 50.21 -13.02
C GLU A 374 22.81 50.14 -12.15
N VAL A 375 22.88 49.36 -11.06
CA VAL A 375 21.76 49.16 -10.14
C VAL A 375 21.60 50.39 -9.26
N SER A 376 20.44 51.05 -9.32
CA SER A 376 20.16 52.23 -8.50
C SER A 376 19.68 51.83 -7.11
N GLU A 377 20.50 52.08 -6.08
CA GLU A 377 20.14 51.94 -4.66
C GLU A 377 19.09 53.00 -4.24
N THR A 378 17.84 52.86 -4.67
CA THR A 378 16.76 53.79 -4.27
C THR A 378 15.36 53.17 -4.18
N ALA A 379 15.24 52.00 -3.54
CA ALA A 379 13.95 51.37 -3.22
C ALA A 379 14.01 50.58 -1.89
N ALA A 380 14.45 51.23 -0.81
CA ALA A 380 14.50 50.63 0.52
C ALA A 380 14.21 51.68 1.61
N HIS A 381 12.94 52.05 1.75
CA HIS A 381 12.22 52.51 2.96
C HIS A 381 10.90 53.21 2.58
N GLU A 382 9.96 53.29 3.54
CA GLU A 382 8.55 53.73 3.42
C GLU A 382 7.63 52.61 2.84
N ASP A 383 6.58 52.14 3.53
CA ASP A 383 5.99 52.58 4.81
C ASP A 383 5.26 51.43 5.57
N GLU A 384 5.26 51.47 6.90
CA GLU A 384 4.38 50.66 7.76
C GLU A 384 3.14 51.48 8.17
N SER A 385 1.95 51.23 7.61
CA SER A 385 0.71 51.62 8.31
C SER A 385 -0.59 50.94 7.83
N ASN A 386 -1.05 50.00 8.65
CA ASN A 386 -2.44 49.71 9.06
C ASN A 386 -3.62 50.07 8.12
N PRO A 387 -4.50 49.11 7.75
CA PRO A 387 -5.67 49.38 6.92
C PRO A 387 -6.77 50.15 7.67
N ALA A 388 -7.43 51.06 6.96
CA ALA A 388 -8.64 51.74 7.41
C ALA A 388 -9.77 51.54 6.38
N ALA A 389 -10.99 51.29 6.88
CA ALA A 389 -12.14 50.84 6.10
C ALA A 389 -12.56 51.78 4.94
N PRO A 390 -13.18 51.26 3.87
CA PRO A 390 -13.65 52.06 2.75
C PRO A 390 -14.85 52.93 3.13
N ALA A 391 -14.81 54.20 2.74
CA ALA A 391 -15.95 55.10 2.85
C ALA A 391 -16.83 55.02 1.59
N ASN A 392 -18.11 54.75 1.81
CA ASN A 392 -19.14 54.64 0.78
C ASN A 392 -19.33 55.97 0.02
N ALA A 393 -19.33 55.93 -1.33
CA ALA A 393 -19.53 57.10 -2.18
C ALA A 393 -20.37 56.75 -3.43
N THR A 394 -21.68 56.94 -3.31
CA THR A 394 -22.63 56.97 -4.43
C THR A 394 -22.47 58.26 -5.26
N ASP A 395 -22.40 58.18 -6.59
CA ASP A 395 -23.40 58.82 -7.46
C ASP A 395 -23.39 58.20 -8.88
N ALA A 396 -24.50 58.32 -9.59
CA ALA A 396 -24.72 57.75 -10.92
C ALA A 396 -24.48 58.78 -12.05
N THR A 397 -24.23 58.32 -13.29
CA THR A 397 -25.14 58.54 -14.44
C THR A 397 -24.60 58.03 -15.79
N ASP A 398 -25.26 56.98 -16.30
CA ASP A 398 -26.00 56.96 -17.59
C ASP A 398 -25.31 56.68 -18.96
N ALA A 399 -26.09 55.99 -19.81
CA ALA A 399 -26.06 55.84 -21.27
C ALA A 399 -25.01 54.95 -21.99
N ALA A 400 -25.35 53.65 -22.08
CA ALA A 400 -25.61 52.88 -23.32
C ALA A 400 -24.63 52.89 -24.53
N ASP A 401 -24.28 51.69 -25.02
CA ASP A 401 -24.97 51.10 -26.20
C ASP A 401 -24.94 49.56 -26.13
N GLU A 402 -25.88 48.89 -26.78
CA GLU A 402 -26.08 47.43 -26.74
C GLU A 402 -25.49 46.71 -27.97
N THR A 403 -25.13 45.43 -27.82
CA THR A 403 -25.52 44.39 -28.80
C THR A 403 -25.48 43.00 -28.17
N ASP A 404 -26.62 42.32 -28.17
CA ASP A 404 -26.74 40.86 -27.98
C ASP A 404 -25.88 40.08 -29.00
N VAL A 405 -25.44 38.87 -28.65
CA VAL A 405 -26.07 37.61 -29.15
C VAL A 405 -25.85 36.47 -28.14
N GLU A 406 -26.98 35.98 -27.63
CA GLU A 406 -27.36 34.64 -27.16
C GLU A 406 -26.30 33.57 -26.82
N ALA A 407 -26.55 32.90 -25.68
CA ALA A 407 -25.91 31.67 -25.26
C ALA A 407 -26.56 30.43 -25.90
N GLU A 408 -25.76 29.38 -26.11
CA GLU A 408 -26.23 27.99 -26.18
C GLU A 408 -25.48 27.22 -25.09
N ALA A 409 -26.22 26.44 -24.31
CA ALA A 409 -25.67 25.59 -23.27
C ALA A 409 -25.69 24.14 -23.76
N ASP A 410 -24.63 23.37 -23.47
CA ASP A 410 -24.77 21.92 -23.35
C ASP A 410 -23.85 21.39 -22.25
N ALA A 411 -24.27 20.30 -21.61
CA ALA A 411 -23.61 19.68 -20.49
C ALA A 411 -22.80 18.44 -20.93
N GLY A 412 -21.81 18.02 -20.14
CA GLY A 412 -21.10 16.77 -20.38
C GLY A 412 -19.95 16.56 -19.40
N GLU A 413 -20.09 15.54 -18.56
CA GLU A 413 -19.05 15.05 -17.64
C GLU A 413 -17.84 14.47 -18.38
N THR A 414 -16.67 14.50 -17.74
CA THR A 414 -15.70 13.40 -17.51
C THR A 414 -14.27 13.94 -17.49
N ASP A 415 -13.56 13.68 -16.39
CA ASP A 415 -12.18 14.10 -16.18
C ASP A 415 -11.32 12.85 -15.92
N GLU A 416 -10.63 12.37 -16.96
CA GLU A 416 -9.57 11.36 -16.87
C GLU A 416 -8.25 11.99 -17.34
N PRO A 417 -7.14 11.89 -16.57
CA PRO A 417 -5.89 12.53 -16.93
C PRO A 417 -5.17 11.80 -18.08
N ALA A 418 -4.75 12.57 -19.08
CA ALA A 418 -4.09 12.04 -20.27
C ALA A 418 -2.68 11.49 -20.00
N ALA A 419 -2.32 10.42 -20.70
CA ALA A 419 -1.02 9.76 -20.59
C ALA A 419 0.16 10.63 -21.05
N SER A 420 1.26 10.59 -20.29
CA SER A 420 2.54 11.19 -20.65
C SER A 420 3.34 10.30 -21.61
N THR A 421 3.67 10.83 -22.79
CA THR A 421 4.45 10.13 -23.82
C THR A 421 5.96 10.34 -23.63
N GLU A 422 6.74 9.25 -23.53
CA GLU A 422 8.20 9.32 -23.59
C GLU A 422 8.72 9.52 -25.04
N PRO A 423 9.82 10.26 -25.25
CA PRO A 423 10.54 10.25 -26.52
C PRO A 423 11.56 9.11 -26.56
N ALA A 424 11.51 8.30 -27.62
CA ALA A 424 12.57 7.36 -27.96
C ALA A 424 13.75 8.09 -28.62
N ASP A 425 14.98 7.68 -28.30
CA ASP A 425 16.19 8.11 -28.98
C ASP A 425 16.97 6.86 -29.42
N ASP A 426 17.20 6.72 -30.74
CA ASP A 426 17.75 5.50 -31.35
C ASP A 426 18.55 5.87 -32.61
N LEU A 427 19.89 5.90 -32.49
CA LEU A 427 20.80 5.86 -33.63
C LEU A 427 22.09 5.10 -33.31
N ALA A 428 22.32 4.04 -34.09
CA ALA A 428 23.60 3.36 -34.27
C ALA A 428 24.71 4.35 -34.73
N GLY A 429 26.01 4.11 -34.57
CA GLY A 429 26.72 2.88 -34.22
C GLY A 429 27.80 2.60 -35.28
N ASP A 430 29.08 2.59 -34.90
CA ASP A 430 30.19 2.22 -35.77
C ASP A 430 31.40 1.71 -34.95
N GLY A 431 32.17 0.83 -35.58
CA GLY A 431 33.45 0.28 -35.14
C GLY A 431 33.94 -0.72 -36.20
N PRO A 432 35.14 -1.34 -36.07
CA PRO A 432 36.10 -1.25 -34.97
C PRO A 432 37.51 -0.81 -35.44
N GLU A 433 38.43 -0.53 -34.51
CA GLU A 433 39.89 -0.69 -34.77
C GLU A 433 40.61 -1.31 -33.57
N THR A 434 41.74 -1.96 -33.86
CA THR A 434 42.48 -2.84 -32.94
C THR A 434 43.90 -2.35 -32.68
N ALA A 435 44.41 -2.66 -31.48
CA ALA A 435 45.76 -3.14 -31.17
C ALA A 435 46.78 -2.22 -30.45
N GLU A 436 47.58 -2.91 -29.61
CA GLU A 436 48.95 -2.65 -29.13
C GLU A 436 49.26 -1.62 -28.00
N THR A 437 49.36 -2.18 -26.79
CA THR A 437 50.56 -2.20 -25.89
C THR A 437 51.37 -0.93 -25.58
N ALA A 438 51.56 -0.69 -24.26
CA ALA A 438 52.90 -0.44 -23.68
C ALA A 438 52.88 -0.61 -22.15
N ASP A 439 53.93 -1.22 -21.59
CA ASP A 439 54.20 -1.32 -20.15
C ASP A 439 54.57 0.03 -19.50
N THR A 440 54.46 0.12 -18.18
CA THR A 440 55.59 0.63 -17.37
C THR A 440 55.47 0.20 -15.90
N ASP A 441 56.56 -0.35 -15.38
CA ASP A 441 56.77 -0.59 -13.94
C ASP A 441 56.87 0.72 -13.15
N ASP A 442 56.47 0.70 -11.88
CA ASP A 442 57.45 0.93 -10.80
C ASP A 442 57.02 0.21 -9.50
N ALA A 443 57.99 -0.25 -8.72
CA ALA A 443 57.78 -1.05 -7.52
C ALA A 443 58.78 -0.69 -6.43
N SER A 444 58.29 -0.38 -5.22
CA SER A 444 59.07 -0.43 -3.98
C SER A 444 58.18 -0.17 -2.76
N SER A 445 58.42 -0.70 -1.55
CA SER A 445 58.81 -2.05 -1.07
C SER A 445 58.96 -1.96 0.46
N SER A 446 59.15 -3.12 1.11
CA SER A 446 59.62 -3.30 2.49
C SER A 446 58.64 -3.00 3.64
N ASP A 447 58.68 -3.71 4.76
CA ASP A 447 59.08 -5.10 5.09
C ASP A 447 58.83 -5.29 6.59
N THR A 448 58.46 -6.50 7.03
CA THR A 448 59.01 -7.19 8.22
C THR A 448 58.31 -8.55 8.39
N GLU A 449 59.01 -9.63 8.05
CA GLU A 449 58.67 -11.01 8.46
C GLU A 449 59.40 -11.43 9.75
N THR A 450 59.01 -12.61 10.30
CA THR A 450 59.79 -13.68 11.00
C THR A 450 59.02 -14.18 12.25
N ALA A 451 58.51 -15.41 12.47
CA ALA A 451 58.82 -16.82 12.09
C ALA A 451 59.92 -17.51 12.98
N VAL A 452 60.00 -18.82 13.29
CA VAL A 452 59.32 -20.10 12.90
C VAL A 452 59.36 -21.07 14.12
N ASP A 453 58.37 -21.98 14.34
CA ASP A 453 58.51 -23.40 14.81
C ASP A 453 57.15 -24.03 15.21
N THR A 454 56.67 -25.22 14.79
CA THR A 454 57.13 -26.52 14.22
C THR A 454 57.18 -27.73 15.18
N ALA A 455 56.71 -28.90 14.68
CA ALA A 455 57.00 -30.30 15.11
C ALA A 455 56.47 -30.82 16.48
N ASP A 456 56.07 -32.10 16.68
CA ASP A 456 55.66 -33.23 15.80
C ASP A 456 55.09 -34.42 16.65
N ALA A 457 54.60 -35.48 15.98
CA ALA A 457 54.69 -36.92 16.34
C ALA A 457 53.74 -37.61 17.37
N ASP A 458 52.78 -38.37 16.82
CA ASP A 458 52.78 -39.87 16.75
C ASP A 458 51.99 -40.85 17.67
N THR A 459 51.59 -41.96 17.00
CA THR A 459 51.22 -43.34 17.44
C THR A 459 49.83 -43.65 18.07
N ASP A 460 49.20 -44.82 17.88
CA ASP A 460 49.21 -45.87 16.80
C ASP A 460 48.12 -46.95 17.08
N GLY A 461 47.65 -47.66 16.04
CA GLY A 461 47.02 -49.00 16.08
C GLY A 461 45.57 -49.16 16.59
N THR A 462 44.79 -50.16 16.16
CA THR A 462 44.98 -51.20 15.10
C THR A 462 43.64 -51.93 14.83
N GLU A 463 43.40 -52.35 13.56
CA GLU A 463 42.77 -53.64 13.10
C GLU A 463 41.44 -54.17 13.73
N THR A 464 40.52 -54.89 13.06
CA THR A 464 40.44 -55.55 11.73
C THR A 464 38.95 -55.81 11.40
N ALA A 465 38.60 -56.07 10.13
CA ALA A 465 37.29 -56.60 9.74
C ALA A 465 37.28 -58.15 9.71
N ASP A 466 36.13 -58.79 9.92
CA ASP A 466 35.77 -60.01 9.16
C ASP A 466 34.26 -60.39 9.20
N ASP A 467 33.89 -61.14 8.16
CA ASP A 467 32.78 -62.10 7.97
C ASP A 467 31.27 -61.79 8.11
N THR A 468 30.56 -62.33 7.10
CA THR A 468 29.12 -62.70 6.98
C THR A 468 29.08 -64.02 6.16
N PRO A 469 27.96 -64.71 5.93
CA PRO A 469 26.69 -64.91 6.67
C PRO A 469 26.36 -66.42 6.86
N ASP A 470 25.19 -66.75 7.45
CA ASP A 470 24.35 -67.98 7.30
C ASP A 470 23.44 -68.12 8.56
N THR A 471 22.26 -68.76 8.59
CA THR A 471 21.49 -69.59 7.63
C THR A 471 19.97 -69.53 7.91
N ASP A 472 19.16 -70.08 6.99
CA ASP A 472 17.70 -70.27 7.04
C ASP A 472 17.13 -71.21 8.15
N ALA A 473 15.79 -71.27 8.22
CA ALA A 473 14.87 -72.35 8.70
C ALA A 473 13.86 -71.90 9.80
N ASP A 474 12.59 -72.34 9.85
CA ASP A 474 11.73 -73.05 8.87
C ASP A 474 10.24 -72.96 9.30
N SER A 475 9.38 -72.94 8.28
CA SER A 475 7.92 -73.14 8.08
C SER A 475 6.91 -73.60 9.17
N THR A 476 5.63 -73.47 8.74
CA THR A 476 4.37 -74.19 9.05
C THR A 476 3.29 -73.39 9.80
N GLU A 477 2.11 -73.08 9.22
CA GLU A 477 0.99 -73.96 8.75
C GLU A 477 0.24 -74.65 9.92
N THR A 478 -1.10 -74.80 9.99
CA THR A 478 -2.25 -74.47 9.10
C THR A 478 -3.58 -74.56 9.91
N ALA A 479 -4.73 -74.26 9.25
CA ALA A 479 -6.05 -74.91 9.46
C ALA A 479 -6.88 -74.57 10.73
N ASP A 480 -8.23 -74.60 10.73
CA ASP A 480 -9.27 -74.52 9.66
C ASP A 480 -10.67 -74.33 10.33
N ASP A 481 -11.72 -74.23 9.51
CA ASP A 481 -13.12 -74.62 9.76
C ASP A 481 -14.02 -73.80 10.74
N THR A 482 -15.33 -73.58 10.52
CA THR A 482 -16.21 -73.32 9.33
C THR A 482 -17.68 -73.23 9.86
N ILE A 483 -18.65 -73.00 8.95
CA ILE A 483 -20.11 -73.32 9.03
C ILE A 483 -21.02 -72.31 9.75
N ASP A 484 -22.25 -71.99 9.32
CA ASP A 484 -22.94 -71.90 8.01
C ASP A 484 -24.43 -71.47 8.27
N THR A 485 -25.25 -71.38 7.20
CA THR A 485 -26.74 -71.39 7.13
C THR A 485 -27.52 -70.06 7.21
N ASP A 486 -27.82 -69.52 6.03
CA ASP A 486 -29.17 -69.41 5.41
C ASP A 486 -30.42 -69.08 6.25
N THR A 487 -31.30 -68.18 5.74
CA THR A 487 -32.53 -68.58 4.98
C THR A 487 -33.46 -67.38 4.64
N ASP A 488 -33.43 -66.96 3.37
CA ASP A 488 -34.54 -66.80 2.39
C ASP A 488 -35.88 -66.03 2.65
N GLY A 489 -36.34 -65.36 1.57
CA GLY A 489 -37.75 -65.09 1.22
C GLY A 489 -38.39 -63.73 1.56
N THR A 490 -39.29 -63.12 0.75
CA THR A 490 -39.69 -63.28 -0.67
C THR A 490 -40.73 -62.19 -1.06
N GLU A 491 -40.81 -61.81 -2.36
CA GLU A 491 -42.03 -61.29 -3.07
C GLU A 491 -42.68 -59.94 -2.60
N THR A 492 -43.44 -59.13 -3.36
CA THR A 492 -43.78 -58.97 -4.80
C THR A 492 -44.39 -57.58 -5.05
N ALA A 493 -44.04 -56.98 -6.20
CA ALA A 493 -44.88 -56.35 -7.24
C ALA A 493 -46.17 -55.52 -6.95
N ASP A 494 -46.30 -54.49 -7.79
CA ASP A 494 -47.47 -54.09 -8.61
C ASP A 494 -48.32 -52.82 -8.30
N ASP A 495 -48.43 -52.04 -9.38
CA ASP A 495 -49.59 -51.30 -9.92
C ASP A 495 -49.97 -49.85 -9.47
N THR A 496 -50.87 -49.24 -10.26
CA THR A 496 -50.79 -47.86 -10.79
C THR A 496 -51.93 -46.90 -10.38
N THR A 497 -51.92 -45.69 -10.99
CA THR A 497 -52.99 -44.66 -11.13
C THR A 497 -53.28 -43.72 -9.94
N ASP A 498 -53.75 -42.47 -10.09
CA ASP A 498 -54.16 -41.71 -11.29
C ASP A 498 -54.04 -40.16 -11.12
N THR A 499 -53.71 -39.49 -12.24
CA THR A 499 -54.18 -38.19 -12.80
C THR A 499 -54.72 -37.02 -11.95
N ASP A 500 -54.14 -35.82 -12.15
CA ASP A 500 -54.77 -34.55 -12.61
C ASP A 500 -53.63 -33.50 -12.77
N ALA A 501 -53.22 -32.93 -13.92
CA ALA A 501 -53.89 -32.40 -15.12
C ALA A 501 -54.42 -30.95 -15.00
N ASP A 502 -53.60 -29.97 -15.39
CA ASP A 502 -54.08 -28.83 -16.20
C ASP A 502 -52.99 -28.36 -17.19
N SER A 503 -53.42 -27.80 -18.32
CA SER A 503 -52.63 -27.32 -19.46
C SER A 503 -52.57 -25.77 -19.46
N THR A 504 -51.80 -25.03 -20.28
CA THR A 504 -51.70 -25.02 -21.75
C THR A 504 -50.53 -24.16 -22.27
N ASP A 505 -50.11 -24.48 -23.52
CA ASP A 505 -49.61 -23.60 -24.59
C ASP A 505 -48.28 -22.82 -24.51
N ASP A 506 -47.43 -23.13 -25.51
CA ASP A 506 -46.65 -22.24 -26.39
C ASP A 506 -45.68 -21.17 -25.80
N THR A 507 -44.45 -21.03 -26.30
CA THR A 507 -44.05 -21.10 -27.72
C THR A 507 -42.56 -21.44 -27.90
N ASP A 508 -42.22 -22.08 -29.01
CA ASP A 508 -40.84 -22.37 -29.44
C ASP A 508 -40.24 -21.19 -30.23
N SER A 509 -39.02 -20.75 -29.91
CA SER A 509 -38.23 -19.86 -30.76
C SER A 509 -36.73 -20.03 -30.54
N GLN A 510 -36.13 -20.85 -31.40
CA GLN A 510 -34.70 -20.92 -31.62
C GLN A 510 -34.17 -19.57 -32.16
N VAL A 511 -33.05 -19.08 -31.62
CA VAL A 511 -32.18 -18.11 -32.29
C VAL A 511 -30.74 -18.63 -32.19
N SER A 512 -30.16 -18.96 -33.34
CA SER A 512 -28.75 -19.35 -33.49
C SER A 512 -27.85 -18.12 -33.51
N MET A 513 -26.70 -18.20 -32.83
CA MET A 513 -25.71 -17.14 -32.76
C MET A 513 -24.59 -17.39 -33.78
N GLU A 514 -24.83 -17.01 -35.03
CA GLU A 514 -23.81 -16.84 -36.07
C GLU A 514 -23.92 -15.40 -36.62
N ASP A 515 -22.80 -14.79 -36.99
CA ASP A 515 -22.64 -13.41 -37.47
C ASP A 515 -22.93 -12.27 -36.46
N PHE A 516 -22.00 -12.06 -35.51
CA PHE A 516 -21.58 -10.69 -35.17
C PHE A 516 -20.05 -10.57 -35.22
N LEU A 517 -19.60 -9.70 -36.13
CA LEU A 517 -18.23 -9.23 -36.34
C LEU A 517 -17.93 -8.01 -35.47
#